data_AF-A0A966Z6S5-F1
#
_entry.id   AF-A0A966Z6S5-F1
#
_cell.length_a   1.000
_cell.length_b   1.000
_cell.length_c   1.000
_cell.angle_alpha   90.00
_cell.angle_beta   90.00
_cell.angle_gamma   90.00
#
_symmetry.space_group_name_H-M   'P 1'
#
loop_
_entity.id
_entity.type
_entity.pdbx_description
1 polymer ?
#
loop_
_entity_poly.entity_id
_entity_poly.type
_entity_poly.pdbx_seq_one_letter_code
_entity_poly.pdbx_strand_id
1 'polypeptide(L)'
;MISRRGFLGAAALTGLLQGSQKGQPGLPHFAPKAKRVIYLFQSGGPSQIDLFDHKPRLLDFQGKDLPESVRNGQRLTGMSASQSTFPVVPSKFKLEQRGQSGAWVGESLPYTAKIADDLTFIKTVHTDEINHDPAVTMFQTGFRLGGRPSMGAWAAYGLGCETD
;
A
#
# COMPACT_ATOMS: atom_id res chain seq x y z
N MET A 1 45.00 -19.74 19.43
CA MET A 1 43.62 -19.72 19.97
C MET A 1 43.01 -18.37 19.68
N ILE A 2 42.16 -18.26 18.66
CA ILE A 2 41.40 -17.03 18.38
C ILE A 2 40.23 -17.00 19.37
N SER A 3 40.25 -16.01 20.26
CA SER A 3 39.20 -15.78 21.25
C SER A 3 37.83 -15.63 20.57
N ARG A 4 36.80 -16.33 21.07
CA ARG A 4 35.40 -16.24 20.61
C ARG A 4 34.85 -14.80 20.58
N ARG A 5 35.48 -13.85 21.30
CA ARG A 5 35.12 -12.42 21.29
C ARG A 5 35.60 -11.67 20.05
N GLY A 6 36.68 -12.11 19.40
CA GLY A 6 37.18 -11.49 18.16
C GLY A 6 36.34 -11.84 16.93
N PHE A 7 35.71 -13.02 16.92
CA PHE A 7 34.96 -13.52 15.77
C PHE A 7 33.64 -12.79 15.56
N LEU A 8 32.89 -12.51 16.64
CA LEU A 8 31.65 -11.73 16.58
C LEU A 8 31.89 -10.26 16.24
N GLY A 9 32.97 -9.66 16.78
CA GLY A 9 33.35 -8.28 16.44
C GLY A 9 33.78 -8.11 14.98
N ALA A 10 34.54 -9.07 14.43
CA ALA A 10 34.92 -9.07 13.03
C ALA A 10 33.72 -9.30 12.09
N ALA A 11 32.77 -10.16 12.46
CA ALA A 11 31.54 -10.37 11.68
C ALA A 11 30.63 -9.13 11.66
N ALA A 12 30.46 -8.47 12.81
CA ALA A 12 29.70 -7.21 12.89
C ALA A 12 30.38 -6.06 12.13
N LEU A 13 31.71 -5.95 12.21
CA LEU A 13 32.49 -4.98 11.46
C LEU A 13 32.46 -5.27 9.95
N THR A 14 32.48 -6.54 9.54
CA THR A 14 32.33 -6.92 8.13
C THR A 14 30.94 -6.56 7.62
N GLY A 15 29.89 -6.78 8.41
CA GLY A 15 28.53 -6.35 8.06
C GLY A 15 28.39 -4.82 7.95
N LEU A 16 29.07 -4.05 8.82
CA LEU A 16 29.09 -2.59 8.76
C LEU A 16 29.98 -2.04 7.63
N LEU A 17 31.06 -2.74 7.27
CA LEU A 17 31.98 -2.38 6.18
C LEU A 17 31.45 -2.83 4.80
N GLN A 18 30.59 -3.84 4.75
CA GLN A 18 29.83 -4.27 3.57
C GLN A 18 28.61 -3.38 3.30
N GLY A 19 28.62 -2.13 3.77
CA GLY A 19 27.49 -1.20 3.67
C GLY A 19 26.80 -1.28 2.31
N SER A 20 25.46 -1.34 2.34
CA SER A 20 24.53 -1.47 1.22
C SER A 20 25.11 -2.18 0.00
N GLN A 21 24.80 -3.48 -0.18
CA GLN A 21 25.14 -4.25 -1.38
C GLN A 21 24.95 -3.38 -2.64
N LYS A 22 26.07 -2.94 -3.22
CA LYS A 22 26.06 -2.07 -4.40
C LYS A 22 25.42 -2.84 -5.55
N GLY A 23 24.53 -2.18 -6.27
CA GLY A 23 23.83 -2.75 -7.42
C GLY A 23 24.80 -3.23 -8.51
N GLN A 24 24.26 -4.00 -9.44
CA GLN A 24 25.06 -4.61 -10.51
C GLN A 24 25.76 -3.53 -11.37
N PRO A 25 27.03 -3.75 -11.79
CA PRO A 25 27.71 -2.85 -12.70
C PRO A 25 26.88 -2.61 -13.97
N GLY A 26 26.71 -1.34 -14.36
CA GLY A 26 25.88 -0.94 -15.49
C GLY A 26 24.39 -0.71 -15.17
N LEU A 27 23.97 -0.92 -13.92
CA LEU A 27 22.62 -0.62 -13.43
C LEU A 27 22.65 0.30 -12.19
N PRO A 28 21.63 1.15 -12.00
CA PRO A 28 20.57 1.49 -12.95
C PRO A 28 21.11 2.27 -14.16
N HIS A 29 20.39 2.22 -15.28
CA HIS A 29 20.76 2.94 -16.51
C HIS A 29 20.81 4.48 -16.33
N PHE A 30 20.16 4.99 -15.28
CA PHE A 30 20.11 6.41 -14.95
C PHE A 30 20.51 6.61 -13.49
N ALA A 31 21.17 7.73 -13.21
CA ALA A 31 21.51 8.08 -11.83
C ALA A 31 20.24 8.17 -10.96
N PRO A 32 20.21 7.55 -9.76
CA PRO A 32 19.09 7.63 -8.84
C PRO A 32 18.77 9.08 -8.46
N LYS A 33 17.49 9.48 -8.58
CA LYS A 33 17.03 10.81 -8.16
C LYS A 33 16.60 10.86 -6.70
N ALA A 34 16.13 9.73 -6.17
CA ALA A 34 15.76 9.57 -4.76
C ALA A 34 16.89 8.87 -3.99
N LYS A 35 17.03 9.18 -2.70
CA LYS A 35 18.01 8.51 -1.82
C LYS A 35 17.40 7.36 -1.02
N ARG A 36 16.11 7.46 -0.72
CA ARG A 36 15.37 6.52 0.14
C ARG A 36 13.92 6.44 -0.32
N VAL A 37 13.35 5.25 -0.19
CA VAL A 37 11.92 5.00 -0.40
C VAL A 37 11.39 4.35 0.87
N ILE A 38 10.40 4.99 1.50
CA ILE A 38 9.71 4.42 2.66
C ILE A 38 8.34 3.94 2.16
N TYR A 39 8.08 2.66 2.35
CA TYR A 39 6.82 2.05 1.95
C TYR A 39 6.09 1.50 3.17
N LEU A 40 4.86 1.97 3.37
CA LEU A 40 3.98 1.53 4.45
C LEU A 40 2.78 0.79 3.85
N PHE A 41 2.73 -0.52 4.04
CA PHE A 41 1.60 -1.34 3.61
C PHE A 41 0.60 -1.51 4.75
N GLN A 42 -0.60 -0.97 4.59
CA GLN A 42 -1.66 -1.03 5.60
C GLN A 42 -2.53 -2.28 5.42
N SER A 43 -1.95 -3.46 5.62
CA SER A 43 -2.70 -4.73 5.62
C SER A 43 -3.76 -4.73 6.71
N GLY A 44 -5.04 -4.87 6.35
CA GLY A 44 -6.14 -4.76 7.30
C GLY A 44 -6.35 -3.35 7.88
N GLY A 45 -5.79 -2.32 7.22
CA GLY A 45 -5.98 -0.93 7.60
C GLY A 45 -7.41 -0.41 7.35
N PRO A 46 -7.68 0.85 7.79
CA PRO A 46 -8.98 1.48 7.58
C PRO A 46 -9.33 1.63 6.10
N SER A 47 -10.63 1.59 5.80
CA SER A 47 -11.13 1.66 4.41
C SER A 47 -10.82 3.00 3.76
N GLN A 48 -10.61 3.02 2.43
CA GLN A 48 -10.37 4.25 1.69
C GLN A 48 -11.51 5.26 1.84
N ILE A 49 -12.76 4.80 1.98
CA ILE A 49 -13.94 5.68 2.14
C ILE A 49 -13.98 6.36 3.51
N ASP A 50 -13.26 5.82 4.49
CA ASP A 50 -13.10 6.39 5.83
C ASP A 50 -11.93 7.37 5.92
N LEU A 51 -10.95 7.26 4.99
CA LEU A 51 -9.72 8.04 5.05
C LEU A 51 -9.67 9.19 4.04
N PHE A 52 -9.87 8.90 2.75
CA PHE A 52 -9.54 9.85 1.67
C PHE A 52 -10.59 9.91 0.57
N ASP A 53 -11.53 8.98 0.51
CA ASP A 53 -12.48 8.85 -0.60
C ASP A 53 -13.90 9.23 -0.19
N HIS A 54 -14.21 10.52 -0.30
CA HIS A 54 -15.54 11.03 0.01
C HIS A 54 -16.59 10.53 -1.00
N LYS A 55 -17.52 9.71 -0.51
CA LYS A 55 -18.59 9.06 -1.29
C LYS A 55 -19.97 9.38 -0.68
N PRO A 56 -20.46 10.65 -0.78
CA PRO A 56 -21.64 11.11 -0.06
C PRO A 56 -22.92 10.36 -0.47
N ARG A 57 -23.01 9.93 -1.73
CA ARG A 57 -24.15 9.16 -2.26
C ARG A 57 -24.35 7.80 -1.57
N LEU A 58 -23.37 7.27 -0.83
CA LEU A 58 -23.57 6.03 -0.06
C LEU A 58 -24.64 6.18 1.03
N LEU A 59 -24.89 7.41 1.51
CA LEU A 59 -25.96 7.70 2.46
C LEU A 59 -27.35 7.37 1.87
N ASP A 60 -27.55 7.62 0.58
CA ASP A 60 -28.81 7.33 -0.12
C ASP A 60 -29.14 5.82 -0.15
N PHE A 61 -28.11 4.98 0.02
CA PHE A 61 -28.20 3.52 0.01
C PHE A 61 -28.02 2.90 1.39
N GLN A 62 -27.86 3.71 2.45
CA GLN A 62 -27.59 3.18 3.79
C GLN A 62 -28.63 2.15 4.23
N GLY A 63 -28.16 0.95 4.58
CA GLY A 63 -29.00 -0.16 5.01
C GLY A 63 -29.80 -0.84 3.90
N LYS A 64 -29.81 -0.30 2.67
CA LYS A 64 -30.35 -0.98 1.49
C LYS A 64 -29.36 -2.04 1.02
N ASP A 65 -29.89 -3.10 0.42
CA ASP A 65 -29.06 -4.15 -0.15
C ASP A 65 -28.21 -3.63 -1.31
N LEU A 66 -27.03 -4.26 -1.52
CA LEU A 66 -26.10 -3.88 -2.58
C LEU A 66 -26.81 -3.96 -3.94
N PRO A 67 -26.87 -2.87 -4.73
CA PRO A 67 -27.56 -2.88 -6.02
C PRO A 67 -27.00 -3.95 -6.97
N GLU A 68 -27.87 -4.63 -7.70
CA GLU A 68 -27.46 -5.67 -8.65
C GLU A 68 -26.54 -5.12 -9.74
N SER A 69 -26.72 -3.86 -10.16
CA SER A 69 -25.83 -3.19 -11.10
C SER A 69 -24.39 -3.05 -10.60
N VAL A 70 -24.18 -3.06 -9.28
CA VAL A 70 -22.85 -3.02 -8.65
C VAL A 70 -22.32 -4.44 -8.46
N ARG A 71 -23.16 -5.35 -7.97
CA ARG A 71 -22.79 -6.76 -7.77
C ARG A 71 -22.42 -7.42 -9.10
N ASN A 72 -23.17 -7.14 -10.17
CA ASN A 72 -22.92 -7.55 -11.54
C ASN A 72 -22.41 -9.00 -11.71
N GLY A 73 -23.01 -9.95 -10.99
CA GLY A 73 -22.61 -11.36 -11.03
C GLY A 73 -21.23 -11.70 -10.44
N GLN A 74 -20.56 -10.76 -9.76
CA GLN A 74 -19.27 -10.98 -9.12
C GLN A 74 -19.33 -12.11 -8.10
N ARG A 75 -18.29 -12.95 -8.12
CA ARG A 75 -18.15 -14.07 -7.19
C ARG A 75 -17.93 -13.54 -5.77
N LEU A 76 -18.75 -14.03 -4.84
CA LEU A 76 -18.54 -13.79 -3.42
C LEU A 76 -17.50 -14.74 -2.84
N THR A 77 -16.78 -14.28 -1.82
CA THR A 77 -15.89 -15.13 -1.02
C THR A 77 -16.72 -16.07 -0.16
N GLY A 78 -16.12 -17.17 0.31
CA GLY A 78 -16.79 -18.10 1.22
C GLY A 78 -17.25 -17.45 2.53
N MET A 79 -16.65 -16.33 2.94
CA MET A 79 -17.00 -15.60 4.16
C MET A 79 -18.28 -14.77 4.02
N SER A 80 -18.63 -14.39 2.80
CA SER A 80 -19.80 -13.53 2.51
C SER A 80 -20.91 -14.26 1.75
N ALA A 81 -20.62 -15.40 1.12
CA ALA A 81 -21.58 -16.11 0.29
C ALA A 81 -22.84 -16.59 1.04
N SER A 82 -22.75 -16.82 2.35
CA SER A 82 -23.87 -17.25 3.20
C SER A 82 -24.63 -16.09 3.86
N GLN A 83 -24.24 -14.84 3.60
CA GLN A 83 -24.97 -13.69 4.13
C GLN A 83 -26.35 -13.60 3.48
N SER A 84 -27.38 -13.35 4.29
CA SER A 84 -28.75 -13.18 3.82
C SER A 84 -28.98 -11.85 3.08
N THR A 85 -28.18 -10.84 3.42
CA THR A 85 -28.21 -9.49 2.82
C THR A 85 -26.79 -8.90 2.80
N PHE A 86 -26.57 -7.95 1.91
CA PHE A 86 -25.35 -7.19 1.68
C PHE A 86 -25.63 -5.68 1.84
N PRO A 87 -25.96 -5.21 3.06
CA PRO A 87 -26.34 -3.83 3.26
C PRO A 87 -25.19 -2.87 2.95
N VAL A 88 -25.48 -1.78 2.24
CA VAL A 88 -24.52 -0.70 2.02
C VAL A 88 -24.32 0.08 3.32
N VAL A 89 -23.06 0.23 3.72
CA VAL A 89 -22.66 0.97 4.92
C VAL A 89 -21.80 2.17 4.50
N PRO A 90 -22.30 3.42 4.63
CA PRO A 90 -21.49 4.61 4.40
C PRO A 90 -20.42 4.76 5.48
N SER A 91 -19.40 5.59 5.20
CA SER A 91 -18.44 5.96 6.23
C SER A 91 -19.15 6.64 7.40
N LYS A 92 -18.71 6.32 8.62
CA LYS A 92 -19.17 6.99 9.85
C LYS A 92 -18.34 8.23 10.18
N PHE A 93 -17.19 8.38 9.54
CA PHE A 93 -16.26 9.46 9.78
C PHE A 93 -16.61 10.67 8.93
N LYS A 94 -16.35 11.85 9.48
CA LYS A 94 -16.43 13.09 8.72
C LYS A 94 -15.17 13.24 7.87
N LEU A 95 -15.37 13.53 6.59
CA LEU A 95 -14.30 13.93 5.67
C LEU A 95 -14.49 15.40 5.35
N GLU A 96 -13.38 16.13 5.26
CA GLU A 96 -13.35 17.54 4.90
C GLU A 96 -12.28 17.76 3.83
N GLN A 97 -12.49 18.74 2.95
CA GLN A 97 -11.47 19.17 2.02
C GLN A 97 -10.35 19.90 2.79
N ARG A 98 -9.10 19.57 2.47
CA ARG A 98 -7.91 20.11 3.12
C ARG A 98 -7.03 20.84 2.10
N GLY A 99 -6.39 21.91 2.58
CA GLY A 99 -5.39 22.66 1.80
C GLY A 99 -5.94 23.30 0.53
N GLN A 100 -5.04 23.70 -0.34
CA GLN A 100 -5.32 24.26 -1.67
C GLN A 100 -5.70 23.18 -2.69
N SER A 101 -5.19 21.95 -2.51
CA SER A 101 -5.55 20.81 -3.34
C SER A 101 -7.02 20.41 -3.24
N GLY A 102 -7.70 20.81 -2.15
CA GLY A 102 -9.08 20.43 -1.87
C GLY A 102 -9.24 18.93 -1.65
N ALA A 103 -8.15 18.23 -1.30
CA ALA A 103 -8.16 16.79 -1.06
C ALA A 103 -9.05 16.45 0.14
N TRP A 104 -9.91 15.45 -0.01
CA TRP A 104 -10.73 14.95 1.09
C TRP A 104 -9.87 14.14 2.06
N VAL A 105 -9.90 14.49 3.35
CA VAL A 105 -9.21 13.77 4.42
C VAL A 105 -10.13 13.59 5.62
N GLY A 106 -10.22 12.36 6.11
CA GLY A 106 -11.03 11.97 7.26
C GLY A 106 -10.53 12.57 8.58
N GLU A 107 -11.46 12.81 9.51
CA GLU A 107 -11.17 13.35 10.84
C GLU A 107 -10.23 12.46 11.68
N SER A 108 -10.11 11.17 11.33
CA SER A 108 -9.19 10.21 11.96
C SER A 108 -7.71 10.47 11.63
N LEU A 109 -7.40 11.33 10.66
CA LEU A 109 -6.04 11.64 10.21
C LEU A 109 -5.67 13.14 10.40
N PRO A 110 -5.75 13.69 11.62
CA PRO A 110 -5.58 15.12 11.86
C PRO A 110 -4.19 15.64 11.51
N TYR A 111 -3.16 14.80 11.61
CA TYR A 111 -1.79 15.18 11.26
C TYR A 111 -1.52 15.08 9.77
N THR A 112 -2.05 14.05 9.10
CA THR A 112 -1.98 13.93 7.64
C THR A 112 -2.71 15.07 6.96
N ALA A 113 -3.84 15.51 7.51
CA ALA A 113 -4.59 16.66 7.01
C ALA A 113 -3.76 17.96 6.95
N LYS A 114 -2.76 18.13 7.83
CA LYS A 114 -1.89 19.32 7.86
C LYS A 114 -0.90 19.38 6.69
N ILE A 115 -0.63 18.24 6.06
CA ILE A 115 0.32 18.12 4.95
C ILE A 115 -0.36 17.71 3.64
N ALA A 116 -1.69 17.85 3.54
CA ALA A 116 -2.46 17.34 2.41
C ALA A 116 -1.98 17.86 1.05
N ASP A 117 -1.48 19.11 0.99
CA ASP A 117 -0.95 19.71 -0.25
C ASP A 117 0.45 19.21 -0.64
N ASP A 118 1.18 18.59 0.30
CA ASP A 118 2.48 17.95 0.03
C ASP A 118 2.31 16.47 -0.40
N LEU A 119 1.07 15.97 -0.39
CA LEU A 119 0.74 14.59 -0.72
C LEU A 119 0.19 14.48 -2.14
N THR A 120 0.55 13.38 -2.81
CA THR A 120 -0.10 12.97 -4.07
C THR A 120 -1.04 11.81 -3.78
N PHE A 121 -2.32 11.99 -4.08
CA PHE A 121 -3.34 10.95 -3.94
C PHE A 121 -3.57 10.24 -5.27
N ILE A 122 -3.25 8.94 -5.33
CA ILE A 122 -3.49 8.10 -6.50
C ILE A 122 -4.78 7.31 -6.27
N LYS A 123 -5.88 7.73 -6.88
CA LYS A 123 -7.21 7.10 -6.76
C LYS A 123 -7.65 6.28 -7.99
N THR A 124 -6.75 6.14 -8.96
CA THR A 124 -7.02 5.47 -10.24
C THR A 124 -6.67 3.98 -10.23
N VAL A 125 -6.23 3.44 -9.10
CA VAL A 125 -5.86 2.02 -8.97
C VAL A 125 -7.14 1.18 -8.86
N HIS A 126 -7.22 0.09 -9.62
CA HIS A 126 -8.28 -0.92 -9.49
C HIS A 126 -7.67 -2.33 -9.46
N THR A 127 -8.44 -3.27 -8.93
CA THR A 127 -8.13 -4.70 -8.95
C THR A 127 -9.39 -5.49 -9.24
N ASP A 128 -9.23 -6.67 -9.86
CA ASP A 128 -10.29 -7.66 -10.05
C ASP A 128 -10.22 -8.78 -9.00
N GLU A 129 -9.23 -8.72 -8.10
CA GLU A 129 -9.03 -9.75 -7.10
C GLU A 129 -9.97 -9.59 -5.91
N ILE A 130 -10.77 -10.63 -5.67
CA ILE A 130 -11.79 -10.67 -4.63
C ILE A 130 -11.23 -11.04 -3.24
N ASN A 131 -10.01 -11.56 -3.20
CA ASN A 131 -9.36 -12.04 -1.98
C ASN A 131 -8.13 -11.18 -1.65
N HIS A 132 -7.84 -11.06 -0.35
CA HIS A 132 -6.71 -10.30 0.16
C HIS A 132 -5.36 -10.76 -0.46
N ASP A 133 -4.96 -12.02 -0.31
CA ASP A 133 -3.59 -12.44 -0.69
C ASP A 133 -3.29 -12.27 -2.19
N PRO A 134 -4.20 -12.65 -3.11
CA PRO A 134 -4.02 -12.37 -4.53
C PRO A 134 -4.02 -10.87 -4.86
N ALA A 135 -4.84 -10.06 -4.19
CA ALA A 135 -4.86 -8.61 -4.37
C ALA A 135 -3.55 -7.96 -3.90
N VAL A 136 -2.98 -8.40 -2.78
CA VAL A 136 -1.66 -7.95 -2.32
C VAL A 136 -0.57 -8.34 -3.30
N THR A 137 -0.59 -9.57 -3.80
CA THR A 137 0.36 -10.05 -4.82
C THR A 137 0.26 -9.21 -6.09
N MET A 138 -0.96 -8.91 -6.55
CA MET A 138 -1.21 -8.06 -7.70
C MET A 138 -0.74 -6.63 -7.47
N PHE A 139 -1.02 -6.03 -6.31
CA PHE A 139 -0.57 -4.68 -5.99
C PHE A 139 0.97 -4.59 -5.99
N GLN A 140 1.64 -5.57 -5.37
CA GLN A 140 3.09 -5.54 -5.24
C GLN A 140 3.81 -5.90 -6.55
N THR A 141 3.25 -6.76 -7.40
CA THR A 141 3.98 -7.34 -8.55
C THR A 141 3.33 -7.05 -9.91
N GLY A 142 2.17 -6.40 -9.95
CA GLY A 142 1.36 -6.22 -11.15
C GLY A 142 0.74 -7.51 -11.69
N PHE A 143 0.78 -8.61 -10.92
CA PHE A 143 0.23 -9.90 -11.32
C PHE A 143 -0.26 -10.71 -10.13
N ARG A 144 -1.25 -11.57 -10.37
CA ARG A 144 -2.01 -12.25 -9.32
C ARG A 144 -1.32 -13.50 -8.78
N LEU A 145 -0.42 -14.08 -9.58
CA LEU A 145 0.41 -15.20 -9.21
C LEU A 145 1.82 -14.70 -8.89
N GLY A 146 2.47 -15.36 -7.94
CA GLY A 146 3.85 -15.08 -7.60
C GLY A 146 4.80 -15.32 -8.78
N GLY A 147 5.99 -14.72 -8.70
CA GLY A 147 7.08 -14.90 -9.67
C GLY A 147 7.41 -13.67 -10.51
N ARG A 148 6.68 -12.57 -10.38
CA ARG A 148 7.06 -11.27 -10.96
C ARG A 148 7.83 -10.39 -9.97
N PRO A 149 8.73 -9.52 -10.45
CA PRO A 149 9.43 -8.57 -9.59
C PRO A 149 8.44 -7.72 -8.80
N SER A 150 8.66 -7.61 -7.49
CA SER A 150 7.85 -6.77 -6.62
C SER A 150 8.24 -5.29 -6.72
N MET A 151 7.40 -4.39 -6.21
CA MET A 151 7.73 -2.99 -6.00
C MET A 151 9.06 -2.80 -5.24
N GLY A 152 9.37 -3.70 -4.30
CA GLY A 152 10.65 -3.68 -3.58
C GLY A 152 11.84 -3.95 -4.51
N ALA A 153 11.72 -4.93 -5.41
CA ALA A 153 12.75 -5.20 -6.42
C ALA A 153 12.94 -4.00 -7.37
N TRP A 154 11.84 -3.36 -7.79
CA TRP A 154 11.90 -2.15 -8.61
C TRP A 154 12.50 -0.95 -7.86
N ALA A 155 12.24 -0.80 -6.56
CA ALA A 155 12.83 0.23 -5.72
C ALA A 155 14.34 0.02 -5.58
N ALA A 156 14.79 -1.21 -5.28
CA ALA A 156 16.21 -1.56 -5.20
C ALA A 156 16.93 -1.31 -6.54
N TYR A 157 16.30 -1.72 -7.64
CA TYR A 157 16.80 -1.43 -9.00
C TYR A 157 16.96 0.08 -9.24
N GLY A 158 15.92 0.88 -8.96
CA GLY A 158 15.94 2.32 -9.20
C GLY A 158 16.90 3.10 -8.29
N LEU A 159 17.16 2.58 -7.08
CA LEU A 159 18.13 3.14 -6.14
C LEU A 159 19.57 2.69 -6.44
N GLY A 160 19.75 1.57 -7.14
CA GLY A 160 21.06 1.02 -7.49
C GLY A 160 21.81 0.39 -6.32
N CYS A 161 21.12 0.04 -5.25
CA CYS A 161 21.63 -0.78 -4.16
C CYS A 161 20.47 -1.48 -3.46
N GLU A 162 20.77 -2.58 -2.79
CA GLU A 162 19.85 -3.09 -1.77
C GLU A 162 19.90 -2.17 -0.55
N THR A 163 18.75 -2.00 0.09
CA THR A 163 18.63 -1.20 1.32
C THR A 163 19.20 -1.98 2.50
N ASP A 164 19.98 -1.30 3.35
CA ASP A 164 20.28 -1.77 4.72
C ASP A 164 19.07 -1.60 5.65
#